data_AF-A0A855KC63-F1
#
_entry.id   AF-A0A855KC63-F1
#
_cell.length_a   1.000
_cell.length_b   1.000
_cell.length_c   1.000
_cell.angle_alpha   90.00
_cell.angle_beta   90.00
_cell.angle_gamma   90.00
#
_symmetry.space_group_name_H-M   'P 1'
#
loop_
_entity.id
_entity.type
_entity.pdbx_description
1 polymer ?
#
loop_
_entity_poly.entity_id
_entity_poly.type
_entity_poly.pdbx_seq_one_letter_code
_entity_poly.pdbx_strand_id
1 'polypeptide(L)'
;MVKTVTADPMPGIGFAYIKGEVPTAVISQTFRVWTNSYGAVSAVMPDGQRLGLKPGEFEVATWHDATPQKPIYLSGPMTGLADLNFPAFHAMAARLRAAGHAVVNPAELDHPTKDWSDCLRRDIVALMECYTLATLSGWEHSKGARLEVIIAERLGMTVVSAHDLLSTEAV
;
A
#
# COMPACT_ATOMS: atom_id res chain seq x y z
N MET A 1 3.17 -12.93 -27.01
CA MET A 1 3.22 -11.60 -26.36
C MET A 1 2.83 -10.58 -27.42
N VAL A 2 1.62 -10.00 -27.34
CA VAL A 2 1.17 -9.05 -28.37
C VAL A 2 1.47 -7.64 -27.88
N LYS A 3 2.37 -6.94 -28.59
CA LYS A 3 2.60 -5.51 -28.43
C LYS A 3 2.20 -4.84 -29.75
N THR A 4 1.25 -3.92 -29.67
CA THR A 4 0.99 -2.94 -30.72
C THR A 4 1.56 -1.61 -30.22
N VAL A 5 2.47 -1.02 -30.98
CA VAL A 5 3.18 0.24 -30.68
C VAL A 5 3.04 1.16 -31.89
N THR A 6 2.54 2.39 -31.70
CA THR A 6 2.59 3.51 -32.67
C THR A 6 2.19 4.81 -31.94
N ALA A 7 2.77 6.00 -32.13
CA ALA A 7 4.04 6.45 -32.70
C ALA A 7 4.73 7.38 -31.68
N ASP A 8 6.05 7.40 -31.77
CA ASP A 8 6.93 8.48 -31.33
C ASP A 8 6.66 9.76 -32.15
N PRO A 9 6.40 10.94 -31.56
CA PRO A 9 6.44 12.19 -32.28
C PRO A 9 7.81 12.85 -32.09
N MET A 10 8.59 12.70 -33.16
CA MET A 10 9.42 13.73 -33.77
C MET A 10 8.96 15.18 -33.43
N PRO A 11 9.89 16.15 -33.39
CA PRO A 11 9.57 17.54 -33.04
C PRO A 11 8.43 18.10 -33.90
N GLY A 12 7.36 18.59 -33.25
CA GLY A 12 6.28 19.36 -33.89
C GLY A 12 4.89 18.72 -33.97
N ILE A 13 4.68 17.46 -33.57
CA ILE A 13 3.39 16.77 -33.81
C ILE A 13 2.86 16.02 -32.56
N GLY A 14 2.88 16.68 -31.40
CA GLY A 14 2.21 16.19 -30.18
C GLY A 14 0.71 16.52 -30.09
N PHE A 15 0.15 17.21 -31.09
CA PHE A 15 -1.22 17.73 -31.06
C PHE A 15 -2.31 16.72 -31.49
N ALA A 16 -1.94 15.57 -32.06
CA ALA A 16 -2.91 14.69 -32.74
C ALA A 16 -3.88 13.94 -31.79
N TYR A 17 -3.60 13.89 -30.48
CA TYR A 17 -4.41 13.17 -29.50
C TYR A 17 -4.82 14.00 -28.27
N ILE A 18 -4.43 15.27 -28.22
CA ILE A 18 -4.87 16.16 -27.14
C ILE A 18 -6.27 16.66 -27.50
N LYS A 19 -7.30 16.06 -26.88
CA LYS A 19 -8.63 16.68 -26.85
C LYS A 19 -8.62 17.74 -25.75
N GLY A 20 -8.56 19.01 -26.13
CA GLY A 20 -8.59 20.14 -25.20
C GLY A 20 -7.30 20.96 -25.18
N GLU A 21 -7.12 21.76 -24.13
CA GLU A 21 -5.90 22.55 -23.93
C GLU A 21 -4.70 21.64 -23.63
N VAL A 22 -3.54 22.01 -24.17
CA VAL A 22 -2.29 21.29 -23.90
C VAL A 22 -1.82 21.64 -22.49
N PRO A 23 -1.58 20.67 -21.59
CA PRO A 23 -1.00 20.97 -20.30
C PRO A 23 0.39 21.57 -20.49
N THR A 24 0.65 22.71 -19.84
CA THR A 24 1.96 23.38 -19.87
C THR A 24 2.56 23.41 -18.47
N ALA A 25 3.87 23.27 -18.39
CA ALA A 25 4.64 23.35 -17.17
C ALA A 25 5.57 24.57 -17.22
N VAL A 26 5.70 25.27 -16.10
CA VAL A 26 6.64 26.40 -15.97
C VAL A 26 8.02 25.85 -15.63
N ILE A 27 9.06 26.41 -16.24
CA ILE A 27 10.45 26.06 -15.94
C ILE A 27 10.72 26.21 -14.44
N SER A 28 11.48 25.27 -13.87
CA SER A 28 11.82 25.18 -12.44
C SER A 28 10.68 24.80 -11.49
N GLN A 29 9.47 24.54 -11.97
CA GLN A 29 8.40 23.96 -11.15
C GLN A 29 8.56 22.44 -11.00
N THR A 30 8.37 21.92 -9.79
CA THR A 30 8.41 20.47 -9.53
C THR A 30 7.00 19.87 -9.56
N PHE A 31 6.85 18.75 -10.25
CA PHE A 31 5.60 17.99 -10.34
C PHE A 31 5.82 16.55 -9.87
N ARG A 32 4.77 15.91 -9.35
CA ARG A 32 4.79 14.46 -9.18
C ARG A 32 4.81 13.81 -10.55
N VAL A 33 5.72 12.86 -10.75
CA VAL A 33 5.85 12.11 -11.99
C VAL A 33 5.67 10.63 -11.74
N TRP A 34 5.17 9.93 -12.75
CA TRP A 34 5.28 8.48 -12.85
C TRP A 34 6.31 8.13 -13.92
N THR A 35 7.09 7.07 -13.68
CA THR A 35 8.00 6.49 -14.65
C THR A 35 7.77 4.98 -14.76
N ASN A 36 7.95 4.43 -15.96
CA ASN A 36 7.92 2.99 -16.17
C ASN A 36 9.32 2.38 -16.31
N SER A 37 9.38 1.06 -16.41
CA SER A 37 10.63 0.31 -16.59
C SER A 37 11.34 0.58 -17.94
N TYR A 38 10.72 1.35 -18.84
CA TYR A 38 11.29 1.77 -20.12
C TYR A 38 11.73 3.24 -20.11
N GLY A 39 11.64 3.94 -18.96
CA GLY A 39 12.08 5.33 -18.80
C GLY A 39 11.10 6.38 -19.34
N ALA A 40 9.87 6.00 -19.71
CA ALA A 40 8.85 6.98 -20.10
C ALA A 40 8.34 7.72 -18.85
N VAL A 41 8.36 9.05 -18.88
CA VAL A 41 7.99 9.90 -17.74
C VAL A 41 6.71 10.67 -18.04
N SER A 42 5.79 10.71 -17.06
CA SER A 42 4.56 11.49 -17.14
C SER A 42 4.35 12.29 -15.86
N ALA A 43 4.35 13.62 -15.97
CA ALA A 43 3.97 14.53 -14.90
C ALA A 43 2.46 14.53 -14.70
N VAL A 44 2.04 14.55 -13.43
CA VAL A 44 0.64 14.71 -13.01
C VAL A 44 0.43 16.18 -12.65
N MET A 45 -0.38 16.86 -13.46
CA MET A 45 -0.72 18.27 -13.29
C MET A 45 -1.70 18.45 -12.12
N PRO A 46 -1.78 19.65 -11.51
CA PRO A 46 -2.72 19.92 -10.41
C PRO A 46 -4.20 19.69 -10.75
N ASP A 47 -4.58 19.82 -12.03
CA ASP A 47 -5.92 19.56 -12.56
C ASP A 47 -6.16 18.09 -12.94
N GLY A 48 -5.18 17.21 -12.67
CA GLY A 48 -5.23 15.78 -12.99
C GLY A 48 -4.82 15.43 -14.42
N GLN A 49 -4.53 16.42 -15.28
CA GLN A 49 -3.99 16.15 -16.61
C GLN A 49 -2.59 15.53 -16.53
N ARG A 50 -2.17 14.90 -17.63
CA ARG A 50 -0.88 14.22 -17.71
C ARG A 50 -0.04 14.82 -18.83
N LEU A 51 1.18 15.24 -18.49
CA LEU A 51 2.15 15.75 -19.44
C LEU A 51 3.27 14.73 -19.62
N GLY A 52 3.45 14.22 -20.83
CA GLY A 52 4.58 13.34 -21.16
C GLY A 52 5.86 14.17 -21.27
N LEU A 53 6.95 13.67 -20.67
CA LEU A 53 8.24 14.36 -20.65
C LEU A 53 9.30 13.53 -21.38
N LYS A 54 10.08 14.17 -22.25
CA LYS A 54 11.20 13.56 -22.97
C LYS A 54 12.51 13.67 -22.16
N PRO A 55 13.49 12.79 -22.42
CA PRO A 55 14.84 12.99 -21.91
C PRO A 55 15.36 14.39 -22.28
N GLY A 56 15.80 15.16 -21.29
CA GLY A 56 16.27 16.54 -21.45
C GLY A 56 15.21 17.63 -21.22
N GLU A 57 13.94 17.29 -21.07
CA GLU A 57 12.86 18.24 -20.71
C GLU A 57 12.65 18.34 -19.18
N PHE A 58 13.37 17.54 -18.40
CA PHE A 58 13.24 17.49 -16.95
C PHE A 58 14.56 17.10 -16.28
N GLU A 59 14.67 17.46 -15.01
CA GLU A 59 15.66 16.93 -14.08
C GLU A 59 14.93 16.22 -12.93
N VAL A 60 15.53 15.15 -12.40
CA VAL A 60 14.94 14.45 -11.25
C VAL A 60 15.30 15.23 -9.98
N ALA A 61 14.31 15.88 -9.39
CA ALA A 61 14.48 16.55 -8.10
C ALA A 61 14.71 15.52 -6.97
N THR A 62 13.83 14.52 -6.86
CA THR A 62 13.88 13.47 -5.84
C THR A 62 13.26 12.18 -6.38
N TRP A 63 13.85 11.04 -6.05
CA TRP A 63 13.24 9.73 -6.28
C TRP A 63 12.30 9.37 -5.14
N HIS A 64 11.10 8.90 -5.46
CA HIS A 64 10.16 8.35 -4.50
C HIS A 64 9.99 6.86 -4.73
N ASP A 65 9.96 6.07 -3.66
CA ASP A 65 9.59 4.67 -3.77
C ASP A 65 8.11 4.55 -4.13
N ALA A 66 7.84 4.03 -5.32
CA ALA A 66 6.50 3.78 -5.83
C ALA A 66 6.02 2.35 -5.51
N THR A 67 6.83 1.56 -4.80
CA THR A 67 6.39 0.26 -4.29
C THR A 67 5.13 0.52 -3.45
N PRO A 68 3.99 -0.13 -3.75
CA PRO A 68 2.83 -0.05 -2.88
C PRO A 68 3.30 -0.34 -1.46
N GLN A 69 2.97 0.54 -0.51
CA GLN A 69 3.29 0.30 0.89
C GLN A 69 2.77 -1.08 1.23
N LYS A 70 3.69 -2.01 1.48
CA LYS A 70 3.37 -3.40 1.75
C LYS A 70 2.56 -3.41 3.05
N PRO A 71 1.24 -3.66 2.99
CA PRO A 71 0.42 -3.41 4.17
C PRO A 71 0.75 -4.42 5.26
N ILE A 72 0.58 -3.94 6.49
CA ILE A 72 0.79 -4.70 7.71
C ILE A 72 -0.56 -5.26 8.16
N TYR A 73 -0.65 -6.57 8.33
CA TYR A 73 -1.82 -7.22 8.91
C TYR A 73 -1.69 -7.29 10.42
N LEU A 74 -2.69 -6.83 11.17
CA LEU A 74 -2.74 -6.99 12.63
C LEU A 74 -3.30 -8.36 13.02
N SER A 75 -2.59 -9.08 13.87
CA SER A 75 -2.98 -10.40 14.36
C SER A 75 -2.97 -10.45 15.90
N GLY A 76 -4.00 -11.03 16.52
CA GLY A 76 -4.14 -11.02 17.97
C GLY A 76 -5.33 -11.81 18.51
N PRO A 77 -5.47 -11.91 19.85
CA PRO A 77 -6.64 -12.55 20.46
C PRO A 77 -7.90 -11.69 20.29
N MET A 78 -9.02 -12.33 19.96
CA MET A 78 -10.36 -11.72 19.89
C MET A 78 -11.38 -12.51 20.72
N THR A 79 -11.55 -13.80 20.42
CA THR A 79 -12.53 -14.66 21.08
C THR A 79 -12.28 -14.76 22.59
N GLY A 80 -13.33 -14.53 23.38
CA GLY A 80 -13.27 -14.59 24.85
C GLY A 80 -12.83 -13.30 25.54
N LEU A 81 -12.51 -12.25 24.77
CA LEU A 81 -12.23 -10.91 25.30
C LEU A 81 -13.45 -9.99 25.14
N ALA A 82 -13.52 -8.97 26.00
CA ALA A 82 -14.56 -7.95 25.93
C ALA A 82 -14.52 -7.24 24.57
N ASP A 83 -15.69 -7.06 23.96
CA ASP A 83 -15.85 -6.42 22.64
C ASP A 83 -14.94 -7.01 21.56
N LEU A 84 -14.69 -8.32 21.63
CA LEU A 84 -13.79 -9.05 20.71
C LEU A 84 -12.38 -8.42 20.61
N ASN A 85 -11.95 -7.71 21.65
CA ASN A 85 -10.69 -6.96 21.68
C ASN A 85 -10.57 -5.84 20.62
N PHE A 86 -11.67 -5.44 19.98
CA PHE A 86 -11.68 -4.38 18.96
C PHE A 86 -11.00 -3.08 19.41
N PRO A 87 -11.16 -2.60 20.67
CA PRO A 87 -10.46 -1.40 21.12
C PRO A 87 -8.93 -1.49 21.00
N ALA A 88 -8.33 -2.66 21.30
CA ALA A 88 -6.88 -2.84 21.18
C ALA A 88 -6.43 -2.85 19.71
N PHE A 89 -7.18 -3.50 18.84
CA PHE A 89 -6.94 -3.53 17.40
C PHE A 89 -7.02 -2.13 16.78
N HIS A 90 -8.10 -1.38 17.04
CA HIS A 90 -8.26 -0.02 16.53
C HIS A 90 -7.20 0.93 17.08
N ALA A 91 -6.85 0.83 18.36
CA ALA A 91 -5.80 1.67 18.96
C ALA A 91 -4.44 1.41 18.31
N MET A 92 -4.06 0.14 18.10
CA MET A 92 -2.80 -0.19 17.43
C MET A 92 -2.80 0.23 15.96
N ALA A 93 -3.90 -0.03 15.23
CA ALA A 93 -4.04 0.37 13.83
C ALA A 93 -3.90 1.89 13.67
N ALA A 94 -4.53 2.66 14.55
CA ALA A 94 -4.43 4.12 14.55
C ALA A 94 -2.98 4.60 14.78
N ARG A 95 -2.26 4.00 15.74
CA ARG A 95 -0.86 4.35 16.02
C ARG A 95 0.07 4.02 14.86
N LEU A 96 -0.05 2.83 14.27
CA LEU A 96 0.77 2.42 13.13
C LEU A 96 0.48 3.28 11.89
N ARG A 97 -0.79 3.61 11.64
CA ARG A 97 -1.17 4.53 10.56
C ARG A 97 -0.63 5.95 10.80
N ALA A 98 -0.64 6.43 12.04
CA ALA A 98 -0.03 7.71 12.41
C ALA A 98 1.49 7.73 12.20
N ALA A 99 2.16 6.59 12.36
CA ALA A 99 3.57 6.38 12.03
C ALA A 99 3.83 6.13 10.52
N GLY A 100 2.83 6.32 9.65
CA GLY A 100 2.98 6.22 8.19
C GLY A 100 2.87 4.81 7.61
N HIS A 101 2.49 3.80 8.39
CA HIS A 101 2.25 2.45 7.88
C HIS A 101 0.86 2.29 7.26
N ALA A 102 0.77 1.54 6.16
CA ALA A 102 -0.49 0.99 5.68
C ALA A 102 -0.85 -0.24 6.53
N VAL A 103 -2.06 -0.26 7.10
CA VAL A 103 -2.47 -1.31 8.06
C VAL A 103 -3.83 -1.90 7.69
N VAL A 104 -3.88 -3.22 7.60
CA VAL A 104 -5.10 -4.03 7.52
C VAL A 104 -5.44 -4.53 8.93
N ASN A 105 -6.63 -4.16 9.39
CA ASN A 105 -7.12 -4.49 10.73
C ASN A 105 -8.33 -5.43 10.60
N PRO A 106 -8.28 -6.68 11.08
CA PRO A 106 -9.43 -7.59 11.02
C PRO A 106 -10.67 -7.06 11.74
N ALA A 107 -10.53 -6.24 12.78
CA ALA A 107 -11.65 -5.61 13.48
C ALA A 107 -12.41 -4.56 12.64
N GLU A 108 -11.87 -4.16 11.49
CA GLU A 108 -12.52 -3.23 10.54
C GLU A 108 -13.14 -3.95 9.34
N LEU A 109 -12.97 -5.27 9.24
CA LEU A 109 -13.56 -6.06 8.17
C LEU A 109 -15.04 -6.32 8.46
N ASP A 110 -15.86 -6.25 7.42
CA ASP A 110 -17.27 -6.59 7.55
C ASP A 110 -17.41 -8.09 7.91
N HIS A 111 -18.22 -8.37 8.93
CA HIS A 111 -18.45 -9.70 9.47
C HIS A 111 -19.88 -10.14 9.14
N PRO A 112 -20.12 -10.66 7.91
CA PRO A 112 -21.46 -11.05 7.49
C PRO A 112 -21.99 -12.27 8.26
N THR A 113 -21.10 -13.02 8.93
CA THR A 113 -21.46 -14.19 9.74
C THR A 113 -20.71 -14.16 11.08
N LYS A 114 -21.24 -14.90 12.06
CA LYS A 114 -20.57 -15.16 13.35
C LYS A 114 -19.90 -16.53 13.38
N ASP A 115 -19.90 -17.26 12.26
CA ASP A 115 -19.26 -18.57 12.19
C ASP A 115 -17.74 -18.37 12.20
N TRP A 116 -17.08 -19.03 13.13
CA TRP A 116 -15.63 -18.89 13.33
C TRP A 116 -14.84 -19.24 12.07
N SER A 117 -15.28 -20.24 11.30
CA SER A 117 -14.57 -20.69 10.10
C SER A 117 -14.70 -19.69 8.96
N ASP A 118 -15.85 -19.04 8.83
CA ASP A 118 -16.08 -18.01 7.81
C ASP A 118 -15.31 -16.73 8.14
N CYS A 119 -15.31 -16.30 9.41
CA CYS A 119 -14.46 -15.19 9.85
C CYS A 119 -12.99 -15.46 9.55
N LEU A 120 -12.49 -16.64 9.93
CA LEU A 120 -11.10 -17.01 9.68
C LEU A 120 -10.76 -17.06 8.18
N ARG A 121 -11.65 -17.59 7.33
CA ARG A 121 -11.45 -17.60 5.87
C ARG A 121 -11.30 -16.17 5.32
N ARG A 122 -12.14 -15.24 5.79
CA ARG A 122 -12.06 -13.82 5.40
C ARG A 122 -10.76 -13.19 5.87
N ASP A 123 -10.38 -13.43 7.12
CA ASP A 123 -9.17 -12.91 7.72
C ASP A 123 -7.92 -13.39 6.97
N ILE A 124 -7.88 -14.67 6.58
CA ILE A 124 -6.80 -15.22 5.74
C ILE A 124 -6.75 -14.52 4.37
N VAL A 125 -7.90 -14.28 3.72
CA VAL A 125 -7.91 -13.53 2.44
C VAL A 125 -7.33 -12.13 2.62
N ALA A 126 -7.69 -11.42 3.68
CA ALA A 126 -7.14 -10.11 3.98
C ALA A 126 -5.63 -10.16 4.31
N LEU A 127 -5.18 -11.21 5.00
CA LEU A 127 -3.76 -11.46 5.27
C LEU A 127 -2.96 -11.67 3.99
N MET A 128 -3.52 -12.32 2.96
CA MET A 128 -2.81 -12.58 1.69
C MET A 128 -2.50 -11.32 0.87
N GLU A 129 -3.17 -10.20 1.15
CA GLU A 129 -2.85 -8.89 0.53
C GLU A 129 -1.70 -8.17 1.24
N CYS A 130 -1.21 -8.73 2.36
CA CYS A 130 -0.19 -8.14 3.23
C CYS A 130 1.15 -8.86 3.08
N TYR A 131 2.23 -8.22 3.53
CA TYR A 131 3.59 -8.80 3.51
C TYR A 131 4.26 -8.85 4.88
N THR A 132 3.67 -8.14 5.84
CA THR A 132 4.10 -8.14 7.25
C THR A 132 2.89 -8.50 8.09
N LEU A 133 3.07 -9.42 9.03
CA LEU A 133 2.10 -9.71 10.08
C LEU A 133 2.64 -9.13 11.39
N ALA A 134 1.88 -8.22 11.98
CA ALA A 134 2.20 -7.58 13.25
C ALA A 134 1.32 -8.15 14.37
N THR A 135 1.95 -8.78 15.36
CA THR A 135 1.24 -9.44 16.46
C THR A 135 0.94 -8.49 17.61
N LEU A 136 -0.25 -8.63 18.20
CA LEU A 136 -0.63 -8.03 19.48
C LEU A 136 -0.28 -8.96 20.64
N SER A 137 -0.14 -8.40 21.84
CA SER A 137 0.19 -9.16 23.05
C SER A 137 -0.77 -10.32 23.30
N GLY A 138 -0.23 -11.51 23.59
CA GLY A 138 -1.02 -12.72 23.87
C GLY A 138 -1.52 -13.45 22.62
N TRP A 139 -1.01 -13.11 21.43
CA TRP A 139 -1.34 -13.82 20.18
C TRP A 139 -1.03 -15.32 20.26
N GLU A 140 -0.04 -15.72 21.05
CA GLU A 140 0.40 -17.10 21.28
C GLU A 140 -0.70 -17.96 21.92
N HIS A 141 -1.71 -17.34 22.52
CA HIS A 141 -2.85 -18.01 23.14
C HIS A 141 -4.12 -17.98 22.26
N SER A 142 -4.09 -17.25 21.14
CA SER A 142 -5.20 -17.16 20.19
C SER A 142 -5.09 -18.24 19.13
N LYS A 143 -6.11 -19.11 19.04
CA LYS A 143 -6.18 -20.14 17.99
C LYS A 143 -6.08 -19.55 16.57
N GLY A 144 -6.75 -18.42 16.33
CA GLY A 144 -6.74 -17.71 15.05
C GLY A 144 -5.37 -17.10 14.77
N ALA A 145 -4.86 -16.28 15.70
CA ALA A 145 -3.59 -15.57 15.50
C ALA A 145 -2.41 -16.53 15.30
N ARG A 146 -2.36 -17.65 16.04
CA ARG A 146 -1.34 -18.69 15.82
C ARG A 146 -1.39 -19.27 14.41
N LEU A 147 -2.57 -19.48 13.85
CA LEU A 147 -2.71 -20.00 12.50
C LEU A 147 -2.22 -18.98 11.47
N GLU A 148 -2.59 -17.72 11.65
CA GLU A 148 -2.14 -16.61 10.80
C GLU A 148 -0.61 -16.46 10.83
N VAL A 149 0.02 -16.54 12.01
CA VAL A 149 1.48 -16.54 12.16
C VAL A 149 2.12 -17.71 11.41
N ILE A 150 1.59 -18.93 11.57
CA ILE A 150 2.11 -20.09 10.82
C ILE A 150 2.00 -19.86 9.31
N ILE A 151 0.87 -19.36 8.83
CA ILE A 151 0.69 -19.05 7.40
C ILE A 151 1.73 -18.02 6.95
N ALA A 152 1.88 -16.93 7.69
CA ALA A 152 2.83 -15.86 7.38
C ALA A 152 4.27 -16.36 7.32
N GLU A 153 4.72 -17.12 8.31
CA GLU A 153 6.05 -17.73 8.35
C GLU A 153 6.27 -18.66 7.15
N ARG A 154 5.28 -19.49 6.80
CA ARG A 154 5.38 -20.44 5.67
C ARG A 154 5.39 -19.76 4.31
N LEU A 155 4.82 -18.56 4.20
CA LEU A 155 4.85 -17.72 3.02
C LEU A 155 6.09 -16.80 2.96
N GLY A 156 6.95 -16.84 3.98
CA GLY A 156 8.14 -15.97 4.05
C GLY A 156 7.82 -14.50 4.33
N MET A 157 6.67 -14.23 4.95
CA MET A 157 6.30 -12.89 5.42
C MET A 157 7.10 -12.50 6.65
N THR A 158 7.27 -11.20 6.86
CA THR A 158 7.87 -10.68 8.10
C THR A 158 6.86 -10.79 9.24
N VAL A 159 7.21 -11.49 10.32
CA VAL A 159 6.39 -11.57 11.54
C VAL A 159 7.10 -10.79 12.66
N VAL A 160 6.43 -9.78 13.20
CA VAL A 160 6.99 -8.87 14.23
C VAL A 160 5.95 -8.51 15.28
N SER A 161 6.41 -8.08 16.45
CA SER A 161 5.54 -7.43 17.43
C SER A 161 5.08 -6.08 16.90
N ALA A 162 3.78 -5.77 17.01
CA ALA A 162 3.23 -4.49 16.60
C ALA A 162 3.83 -3.30 17.39
N HIS A 163 4.29 -3.53 18.62
CA HIS A 163 4.92 -2.50 19.44
C HIS A 163 6.33 -2.12 18.95
N ASP A 164 7.06 -3.05 18.36
CA ASP A 164 8.44 -2.81 17.90
C ASP A 164 8.46 -1.89 16.67
N LEU A 165 7.43 -1.98 15.84
CA LEU A 165 7.23 -1.11 14.68
C LEU A 165 7.07 0.38 15.05
N LEU A 166 6.57 0.67 16.26
CA LEU A 166 6.39 2.05 16.76
C LEU A 166 7.65 2.60 17.43
N SER A 167 8.64 1.75 17.69
CA SER A 167 9.85 2.11 18.44
C SER A 167 11.03 2.47 17.52
N THR A 168 10.83 2.44 16.20
CA THR A 168 11.90 2.66 15.20
C THR A 168 12.05 4.13 14.76
N GLU A 169 11.39 5.07 15.44
CA GLU A 169 11.59 6.52 15.25
C GLU A 169 12.42 7.12 16.39
N ALA A 170 13.73 6.85 16.39
CA ALA A 170 14.71 7.60 17.17
C ALA A 170 16.13 7.40 16.62
N VAL A 171 16.40 7.91 15.41
CA VAL A 171 17.76 8.27 14.96
C VAL A 171 17.70 9.57 14.19
#